data_AF-A0A925CD22-F1
#
_entry.id   AF-A0A925CD22-F1
#
_cell.length_a   1.000
_cell.length_b   1.000
_cell.length_c   1.000
_cell.angle_alpha   90.00
_cell.angle_beta   90.00
_cell.angle_gamma   90.00
#
_symmetry.space_group_name_H-M   'P 1'
#
loop_
_entity.id
_entity.type
_entity.pdbx_description
1 polymer ?
#
loop_
_entity_poly.entity_id
_entity_poly.type
_entity_poly.pdbx_seq_one_letter_code
_entity_poly.pdbx_strand_id
1 'polypeptide(L)'
;MPRFVKQSAIDAPARAVFAWHQRPDALAQLTPPWERVTIVRAAPSLAEGGRAEILLHMGPLRLRWVAEHRGFIDRGDTGGEG
;
A
#
# COMPACT_ATOMS: atom_id res chain seq x y z
N MET A 1 11.89 -0.90 18.94
CA MET A 1 11.83 -0.25 17.61
C MET A 1 10.89 0.94 17.70
N PRO A 2 11.23 2.12 17.16
CA PRO A 2 10.31 3.25 17.15
C PRO A 2 9.04 2.90 16.37
N ARG A 3 7.87 3.30 16.89
CA ARG A 3 6.57 3.14 16.24
C ARG A 3 5.99 4.51 15.94
N PHE A 4 5.61 4.73 14.69
CA PHE A 4 4.88 5.91 14.26
C PHE A 4 3.43 5.53 13.92
N VAL A 5 2.46 6.31 14.39
CA VAL A 5 1.02 6.10 14.12
C VAL A 5 0.40 7.44 13.72
N LYS A 6 -0.31 7.46 12.60
CA LYS A 6 -1.08 8.61 12.10
C LYS A 6 -2.49 8.14 11.75
N GLN A 7 -3.50 8.89 12.16
CA GLN A 7 -4.90 8.68 11.78
C GLN A 7 -5.46 9.94 11.11
N SER A 8 -6.40 9.77 10.20
CA SER A 8 -7.06 10.87 9.50
C SER A 8 -8.49 10.47 9.13
N ALA A 9 -9.43 11.40 9.26
CA ALA A 9 -10.80 11.18 8.81
C ALA A 9 -10.90 11.38 7.29
N ILE A 10 -11.62 10.49 6.63
CA ILE A 10 -11.91 10.57 5.20
C ILE A 10 -13.43 10.64 5.06
N ASP A 11 -13.92 11.63 4.34
CA ASP A 11 -15.35 11.82 4.07
C ASP A 11 -15.83 10.86 2.97
N ALA A 12 -15.78 9.56 3.27
CA ALA A 12 -16.24 8.49 2.40
C ALA A 12 -16.58 7.23 3.23
N PRO A 13 -17.49 6.36 2.75
CA PRO A 13 -17.78 5.10 3.43
C PRO A 13 -16.54 4.22 3.53
N ALA A 14 -16.35 3.55 4.68
CA ALA A 14 -15.20 2.68 4.93
C ALA A 14 -14.99 1.61 3.84
N ARG A 15 -16.07 0.97 3.36
CA ARG A 15 -16.02 0.02 2.24
C ARG A 15 -15.44 0.62 0.96
N ALA A 16 -15.73 1.89 0.67
CA ALA A 16 -15.26 2.56 -0.54
C ALA A 16 -13.78 2.91 -0.43
N VAL A 17 -13.35 3.36 0.76
CA VAL A 17 -11.92 3.59 1.06
C VAL A 17 -11.15 2.28 0.96
N PHE A 18 -11.66 1.19 1.51
CA PHE A 18 -11.00 -0.12 1.41
C PHE A 18 -10.92 -0.64 -0.02
N ALA A 19 -12.03 -0.58 -0.77
CA ALA A 19 -12.06 -0.99 -2.17
C ALA A 19 -11.09 -0.16 -3.02
N TRP A 20 -10.92 1.13 -2.72
CA TRP A 20 -9.91 1.97 -3.37
C TRP A 20 -8.49 1.47 -3.11
N HIS A 21 -8.15 1.09 -1.87
CA HIS A 21 -6.83 0.56 -1.52
C HIS A 21 -6.50 -0.77 -2.22
N GLN A 22 -7.51 -1.56 -2.60
CA GLN A 22 -7.35 -2.82 -3.33
C GLN A 22 -7.07 -2.63 -4.83
N ARG A 23 -7.21 -1.41 -5.37
CA ARG A 23 -6.99 -1.18 -6.80
C ARG A 23 -5.52 -1.42 -7.17
N PRO A 24 -5.23 -1.98 -8.36
CA PRO A 24 -3.86 -2.21 -8.82
C PRO A 24 -2.99 -0.94 -8.86
N ASP A 25 -3.60 0.22 -9.06
CA ASP A 25 -2.93 1.52 -9.15
C ASP A 25 -2.86 2.28 -7.82
N ALA A 26 -3.47 1.77 -6.74
CA ALA A 26 -3.54 2.45 -5.45
C ALA A 26 -2.16 2.75 -4.87
N LEU A 27 -1.22 1.79 -4.93
CA LEU A 27 0.14 1.98 -4.44
C LEU A 27 0.86 3.14 -5.19
N ALA A 28 0.63 3.26 -6.49
CA ALA A 28 1.21 4.35 -7.28
C ALA A 28 0.61 5.71 -6.88
N GLN A 29 -0.70 5.76 -6.61
CA GLN A 29 -1.36 6.99 -6.15
C GLN A 29 -0.98 7.37 -4.70
N LEU A 30 -0.72 6.38 -3.83
CA LEU A 30 -0.28 6.59 -2.45
C LEU A 30 1.19 7.00 -2.36
N THR A 31 1.98 6.70 -3.38
CA THR A 31 3.38 7.09 -3.45
C THR A 31 3.46 8.61 -3.60
N PRO A 32 4.12 9.32 -2.67
CA PRO A 32 4.24 10.78 -2.79
C PRO A 32 4.97 11.17 -4.06
N PRO A 33 4.58 12.27 -4.74
CA PRO A 33 5.16 12.65 -6.03
C PRO A 33 6.64 13.05 -5.96
N TRP A 34 7.15 13.38 -4.77
CA TRP A 34 8.58 13.66 -4.55
C TRP A 34 9.41 12.40 -4.29
N GLU A 35 8.78 11.26 -4.03
CA GLU A 35 9.46 9.99 -3.79
C GLU A 35 9.89 9.38 -5.12
N ARG A 36 11.18 9.08 -5.28
CA ARG A 36 11.69 8.46 -6.51
C ARG A 36 11.65 6.94 -6.36
N VAL A 37 10.57 6.34 -6.83
CA VAL A 37 10.39 4.87 -6.87
C VAL A 37 9.96 4.38 -8.24
N THR A 38 10.22 3.11 -8.51
CA THR A 38 9.61 2.39 -9.64
C THR A 38 8.92 1.15 -9.11
N ILE A 39 7.61 1.02 -9.37
CA ILE A 39 6.87 -0.21 -9.07
C ILE A 39 7.24 -1.21 -10.17
N VAL A 40 8.13 -2.15 -9.84
CA VAL A 40 8.59 -3.20 -10.76
C VAL A 40 7.51 -4.26 -10.92
N ARG A 41 6.82 -4.57 -9.82
CA ARG A 41 5.69 -5.50 -9.78
C ARG A 41 4.69 -5.04 -8.73
N ALA A 42 3.44 -4.82 -9.13
CA ALA A 42 2.35 -4.64 -8.17
C ALA A 42 1.94 -6.00 -7.59
N ALA A 43 1.46 -6.00 -6.34
CA ALA A 43 0.81 -7.19 -5.80
C ALA A 43 -0.48 -7.47 -6.59
N PRO A 44 -0.81 -8.73 -6.90
CA PRO A 44 -2.03 -9.07 -7.63
C PRO A 44 -3.30 -8.80 -6.79
N SER A 45 -3.16 -8.72 -5.47
CA SER A 45 -4.20 -8.35 -4.51
C SER A 45 -3.57 -8.00 -3.16
N LEU A 46 -4.37 -7.43 -2.25
CA LEU A 46 -4.00 -7.24 -0.84
C LEU A 46 -4.07 -8.53 -0.01
N ALA A 47 -4.42 -9.67 -0.62
CA ALA A 47 -4.53 -10.94 0.09
C ALA A 47 -3.20 -11.34 0.76
N GLU A 48 -3.30 -12.11 1.84
CA GLU A 48 -2.17 -12.62 2.59
C GLU A 48 -1.11 -13.25 1.67
N GLY A 49 0.15 -12.82 1.81
CA GLY A 49 1.27 -13.30 0.99
C GLY A 49 1.38 -12.65 -0.39
N GLY A 50 0.48 -11.74 -0.76
CA GLY A 50 0.61 -10.91 -1.97
C GLY A 50 1.91 -10.10 -1.91
N ARG A 51 2.71 -10.11 -2.99
CA ARG A 51 4.02 -9.44 -3.02
C ARG A 51 4.10 -8.35 -4.07
N ALA A 52 4.58 -7.18 -3.65
CA ALA A 52 4.97 -6.09 -4.52
C ALA A 52 6.51 -5.93 -4.53
N GLU A 53 7.07 -5.61 -5.69
CA GLU A 53 8.49 -5.29 -5.84
C GLU A 53 8.63 -3.82 -6.22
N ILE A 54 9.36 -3.07 -5.39
CA ILE A 54 9.54 -1.64 -5.50
C ILE A 54 11.04 -1.36 -5.59
N LEU A 55 11.44 -0.56 -6.56
CA LEU A 55 12.81 -0.08 -6.70
C LEU A 55 12.90 1.34 -6.13
N LEU A 56 13.58 1.49 -5.01
CA LEU A 56 13.85 2.78 -4.38
C LEU A 56 15.11 3.39 -5.00
N HIS A 57 15.03 4.66 -5.42
CA HIS A 57 16.16 5.38 -6.02
C HIS A 57 16.80 6.30 -4.99
N MET A 58 18.00 5.94 -4.53
CA MET A 58 18.79 6.68 -3.54
C MET A 58 20.03 7.29 -4.23
N GLY A 59 19.79 8.31 -5.05
CA GLY A 59 20.83 8.91 -5.90
C GLY A 59 21.32 7.91 -6.96
N PRO A 60 22.63 7.61 -7.06
CA PRO A 60 23.15 6.65 -8.04
C PRO A 60 22.85 5.19 -7.65
N LEU A 61 22.42 4.93 -6.41
CA LEU A 61 22.12 3.60 -5.91
C LEU A 61 20.64 3.26 -6.10
N ARG A 62 20.38 1.98 -6.35
CA ARG A 62 19.01 1.43 -6.45
C ARG A 62 18.87 0.26 -5.47
N LEU A 63 17.85 0.32 -4.62
CA LEU A 63 17.52 -0.74 -3.68
C LEU A 63 16.21 -1.40 -4.09
N ARG A 64 16.25 -2.72 -4.29
CA ARG A 64 15.04 -3.51 -4.53
C ARG A 64 14.43 -3.91 -3.20
N TRP A 65 13.22 -3.46 -2.96
CA TRP A 65 12.43 -3.78 -1.79
C TRP A 65 11.25 -4.68 -2.19
N VAL A 66 11.11 -5.80 -1.50
CA VAL A 66 9.98 -6.74 -1.67
C VAL A 66 9.05 -6.57 -0.48
N ALA A 67 7.87 -6.02 -0.72
CA ALA A 67 6.82 -5.88 0.28
C ALA A 67 5.88 -7.08 0.19
N GLU A 68 5.60 -7.72 1.32
CA GLU A 68 4.65 -8.84 1.43
C GLU A 68 3.46 -8.40 2.28
N HIS A 69 2.25 -8.56 1.76
CA HIS A 69 1.02 -8.29 2.48
C HIS A 69 0.82 -9.31 3.60
N ARG A 70 0.56 -8.79 4.80
CA ARG A 70 0.33 -9.54 6.02
C ARG A 70 -0.83 -8.95 6.78
N GLY A 71 -1.66 -9.82 7.35
CA GLY A 71 -2.73 -9.45 8.26
C GLY A 71 -4.07 -9.16 7.60
N PHE A 72 -4.28 -9.58 6.34
CA PHE A 72 -5.47 -9.25 5.54
C PHE A 72 -6.81 -9.47 6.29
N ILE A 73 -7.53 -8.40 6.59
CA ILE A 73 -8.87 -8.43 7.22
C ILE A 73 -9.89 -7.65 6.38
N ASP A 74 -10.88 -8.36 5.84
CA ASP A 74 -12.09 -7.75 5.25
C ASP A 74 -13.27 -7.87 6.24
N ARG A 75 -13.90 -6.74 6.60
CA ARG A 75 -15.10 -6.72 7.46
C ARG A 75 -16.38 -6.35 6.68
N GLY A 76 -16.38 -6.54 5.36
CA GLY A 76 -17.54 -6.34 4.49
C GLY A 76 -17.98 -4.88 4.45
N ASP A 77 -19.25 -4.61 4.77
CA ASP A 77 -19.85 -3.26 4.68
C ASP A 77 -19.17 -2.22 5.59
N THR A 78 -18.45 -2.69 6.61
CA THR A 78 -17.67 -1.85 7.53
C THR A 78 -16.25 -1.55 7.05
N GLY A 79 -15.80 -2.11 5.91
CA GLY A 79 -14.44 -1.97 5.35
C GLY A 79 -13.36 -2.84 6.01
N GLY A 80 -12.09 -2.72 5.60
CA GLY A 80 -10.90 -3.40 6.18
C GLY A 80 -9.63 -2.60 5.84
N GLU A 81 -8.47 -2.62 6.49
CA GLU A 81 -7.93 -3.31 7.68
C GLU A 81 -7.59 -2.27 8.80
N GLY A 82 -7.07 -2.70 9.96
CA GLY A 82 -7.07 -2.00 11.27
C GLY A 82 -6.32 -0.68 11.45
#